data_AF-A0A6P1NTY8-F1
#
_entry.id   AF-A0A6P1NTY8-F1
#
_cell.length_a   1.000
_cell.length_b   1.000
_cell.length_c   1.000
_cell.angle_alpha   90.00
_cell.angle_beta   90.00
_cell.angle_gamma   90.00
#
_symmetry.space_group_name_H-M   'P 1'
#
loop_
_entity.id
_entity.type
_entity.pdbx_description
1 polymer ?
#
loop_
_entity_poly.entity_id
_entity_poly.type
_entity_poly.pdbx_seq_one_letter_code
_entity_poly.pdbx_strand_id
1 'polypeptide(L)'
;MVSDSAMVYDKVEQMPVFPEGDKGLAKFLKANYQAPEGFAARGSGGTIIVQFVLNEQGKIRTKDIKIIKALGYGSEEPLVQALNSLPAYTPALINNRAVPYRITYTIAIDSSGRISSVN
;
A
#
# COMPACT_ATOMS: atom_id res chain seq x y z
N MET A 1 -7.20 -1.65 31.13
CA MET A 1 -6.59 -1.18 29.87
C MET A 1 -6.61 -2.37 28.92
N VAL A 2 -7.51 -2.38 27.94
CA VAL A 2 -7.56 -3.48 26.96
C VAL A 2 -6.58 -3.08 25.87
N SER A 3 -5.42 -3.72 25.83
CA SER A 3 -4.41 -3.50 24.78
C SER A 3 -5.03 -3.87 23.44
N ASP A 4 -5.19 -2.87 22.56
CA ASP A 4 -5.70 -2.94 21.20
C ASP A 4 -4.70 -3.65 20.25
N SER A 5 -4.14 -4.77 20.70
CA SER A 5 -3.19 -5.61 19.99
C SER A 5 -3.95 -6.76 19.33
N ALA A 6 -4.84 -6.44 18.39
CA ALA A 6 -5.34 -7.45 17.47
C ALA A 6 -4.12 -8.10 16.80
N MET A 7 -4.02 -9.44 16.87
CA MET A 7 -2.94 -10.19 16.27
C MET A 7 -2.91 -9.89 14.76
N VAL A 8 -1.82 -9.31 14.28
CA VAL A 8 -1.61 -9.07 12.85
C VAL A 8 -0.91 -10.27 12.26
N TYR A 9 -1.47 -10.81 11.20
CA TYR A 9 -0.97 -12.02 10.55
C TYR A 9 -0.09 -11.67 9.35
N ASP A 10 0.99 -12.45 9.18
CA ASP A 10 1.87 -12.39 8.00
C ASP A 10 1.72 -13.63 7.12
N LYS A 11 1.09 -14.70 7.64
CA LYS A 11 0.77 -15.94 6.90
C LYS A 11 -0.69 -16.32 7.14
N VAL A 12 -1.38 -16.66 6.06
CA VAL A 12 -2.82 -16.97 6.02
C VAL A 12 -3.07 -18.09 5.00
N GLU A 13 -4.23 -18.71 5.07
CA GLU A 13 -4.66 -19.73 4.12
C GLU A 13 -5.16 -19.10 2.81
N GLN A 14 -5.85 -17.96 2.93
CA GLN A 14 -6.31 -17.18 1.78
C GLN A 14 -5.79 -15.75 1.90
N MET A 15 -5.02 -15.34 0.88
CA MET A 15 -4.45 -14.00 0.79
C MET A 15 -5.54 -12.96 0.52
N PRO A 16 -5.38 -11.72 1.00
CA PRO A 16 -6.29 -10.65 0.64
C PRO A 16 -6.16 -10.32 -0.85
N VAL A 17 -7.27 -9.95 -1.49
CA VAL A 17 -7.33 -9.67 -2.93
C VAL A 17 -7.92 -8.30 -3.16
N PHE A 18 -7.19 -7.43 -3.86
CA PHE A 18 -7.71 -6.11 -4.25
C PHE A 18 -8.80 -6.26 -5.32
N PRO A 19 -9.76 -5.33 -5.45
CA PRO A 19 -10.69 -5.34 -6.58
C PRO A 19 -9.96 -5.36 -7.93
N GLU A 20 -10.35 -6.26 -8.82
CA GLU A 20 -9.65 -6.54 -10.10
C GLU A 20 -8.21 -7.10 -9.92
N GLY A 21 -7.86 -7.59 -8.73
CA GLY A 21 -6.56 -8.16 -8.39
C GLY A 21 -5.42 -7.13 -8.43
N ASP A 22 -4.19 -7.62 -8.58
CA ASP A 22 -2.99 -6.78 -8.57
C ASP A 22 -2.97 -5.75 -9.72
N LYS A 23 -3.58 -6.09 -10.86
CA LYS A 23 -3.75 -5.16 -11.99
C LYS A 23 -4.64 -3.98 -11.62
N GLY A 24 -5.72 -4.24 -10.88
CA GLY A 24 -6.59 -3.20 -10.33
C GLY A 24 -5.83 -2.27 -9.39
N LEU A 25 -4.99 -2.83 -8.51
CA LEU A 25 -4.18 -2.04 -7.58
C LEU A 25 -3.21 -1.13 -8.32
N ALA A 26 -2.45 -1.69 -9.27
CA ALA A 26 -1.50 -0.92 -10.07
C ALA A 26 -2.21 0.19 -10.85
N LYS A 27 -3.37 -0.09 -11.46
CA LYS A 27 -4.18 0.90 -12.17
C LYS A 27 -4.67 2.00 -11.23
N PHE A 28 -5.20 1.63 -10.07
CA PHE A 28 -5.67 2.58 -9.07
C PHE A 28 -4.56 3.51 -8.61
N LEU A 29 -3.41 2.96 -8.20
CA LEU A 29 -2.28 3.76 -7.73
C LEU A 29 -1.73 4.66 -8.84
N LYS A 30 -1.58 4.17 -10.07
CA LYS A 30 -1.16 5.00 -11.22
C LYS A 30 -2.12 6.16 -11.50
N ALA A 31 -3.41 6.00 -11.23
CA ALA A 31 -4.42 7.04 -11.43
C ALA A 31 -4.51 8.05 -10.27
N ASN A 32 -4.17 7.63 -9.05
CA ASN A 32 -4.34 8.44 -7.84
C ASN A 32 -3.03 8.98 -7.25
N TYR A 33 -1.88 8.54 -7.77
CA TYR A 33 -0.58 9.02 -7.35
C TYR A 33 0.01 9.98 -8.39
N GLN A 34 0.47 11.13 -7.90
CA GLN A 34 1.28 12.08 -8.65
C GLN A 34 2.46 12.48 -7.77
N ALA A 35 3.69 12.39 -8.31
CA ALA A 35 4.85 12.93 -7.61
C ALA A 35 4.73 14.46 -7.47
N PRO A 36 5.37 15.06 -6.44
CA PRO A 36 5.36 16.50 -6.24
C PRO A 36 5.95 17.30 -7.41
N GLU A 37 5.60 18.59 -7.45
CA GLU A 37 6.17 19.51 -8.43
C GLU A 37 7.71 19.57 -8.33
N GLY A 38 8.36 19.57 -9.50
CA GLY A 38 9.82 19.57 -9.57
C GLY A 38 10.48 18.23 -9.25
N PHE A 39 9.73 17.13 -9.10
CA PHE A 39 10.32 15.79 -9.02
C PHE A 39 11.15 15.47 -10.27
N ALA A 40 10.60 15.67 -11.47
CA ALA A 40 11.33 15.34 -12.71
C ALA A 40 12.63 16.15 -12.91
N ALA A 41 12.77 17.30 -12.26
CA ALA A 41 13.97 18.13 -12.33
C ALA A 41 15.06 17.74 -11.32
N ARG A 42 14.69 17.02 -10.24
CA ARG A 42 15.57 16.76 -9.09
C ARG A 42 15.70 15.29 -8.72
N GLY A 43 14.69 14.49 -9.03
CA GLY A 43 14.59 13.07 -8.73
C GLY A 43 15.10 12.22 -9.88
N SER A 44 15.69 11.08 -9.52
CA SER A 44 16.25 10.11 -10.47
C SER A 44 15.33 8.90 -10.72
N GLY A 45 14.11 8.92 -10.19
CA GLY A 45 13.29 7.71 -10.04
C GLY A 45 13.87 6.75 -9.00
N GLY A 46 13.17 5.65 -8.75
CA GLY A 46 13.59 4.63 -7.78
C GLY A 46 12.41 3.84 -7.22
N THR A 47 12.54 3.38 -5.97
CA THR A 47 11.55 2.51 -5.33
C THR A 47 11.17 3.03 -3.94
N ILE A 48 9.87 3.01 -3.66
CA ILE A 48 9.31 3.16 -2.31
C ILE A 48 8.85 1.78 -1.86
N ILE A 49 9.23 1.38 -0.65
CA ILE A 49 8.67 0.17 -0.02
C ILE A 49 7.73 0.63 1.08
N VAL A 50 6.47 0.26 0.97
CA VAL A 50 5.42 0.59 1.93
C VAL A 50 4.84 -0.66 2.53
N GLN A 51 4.57 -0.61 3.82
CA GLN A 51 3.91 -1.66 4.57
C GLN A 51 2.68 -1.09 5.26
N PHE A 52 1.59 -1.84 5.27
CA PHE A 52 0.39 -1.48 6.02
C PHE A 52 -0.37 -2.72 6.45
N VAL A 53 -1.40 -2.52 7.27
CA VAL A 53 -2.25 -3.60 7.77
C VAL A 53 -3.67 -3.40 7.26
N LEU A 54 -4.25 -4.45 6.68
CA LEU A 54 -5.68 -4.56 6.43
C LEU A 54 -6.38 -5.04 7.71
N ASN A 55 -7.57 -4.50 8.00
CA ASN A 55 -8.46 -5.05 9.02
C ASN A 55 -9.32 -6.20 8.49
N GLU A 56 -10.18 -6.78 9.32
CA GLU A 56 -11.06 -7.90 8.93
C GLU A 56 -12.10 -7.50 7.86
N GLN A 57 -12.33 -6.20 7.66
CA GLN A 57 -13.20 -5.66 6.60
C GLN A 57 -12.42 -5.35 5.31
N GLY A 58 -11.14 -5.71 5.23
CA GLY A 58 -10.28 -5.48 4.06
C GLY A 58 -9.91 -4.01 3.84
N LYS A 59 -10.14 -3.13 4.81
CA LYS A 59 -9.74 -1.72 4.75
C LYS A 59 -8.38 -1.53 5.39
N ILE A 60 -7.62 -0.55 4.90
CA ILE A 60 -6.34 -0.18 5.49
C ILE A 60 -6.56 0.46 6.87
N ARG A 61 -5.81 -0.01 7.85
CA ARG A 61 -5.62 0.67 9.13
C ARG A 61 -4.64 1.81 8.91
N THR A 62 -5.15 3.02 8.69
CA THR A 62 -4.33 4.20 8.35
C THR A 62 -3.21 4.49 9.36
N LYS A 63 -3.43 4.17 10.65
CA LYS A 63 -2.42 4.27 11.72
C LYS A 63 -1.23 3.31 11.58
N ASP A 64 -1.38 2.25 10.79
CA ASP A 64 -0.39 1.18 10.63
C ASP A 64 0.38 1.26 9.30
N ILE A 65 0.19 2.34 8.52
CA ILE A 65 0.99 2.59 7.31
C ILE A 65 2.41 2.98 7.72
N LYS A 66 3.39 2.32 7.13
CA LYS A 66 4.83 2.52 7.37
C LYS A 66 5.58 2.57 6.05
N ILE A 67 6.36 3.63 5.85
CA ILE A 67 7.36 3.70 4.78
C ILE A 67 8.60 2.95 5.26
N ILE A 68 8.86 1.78 4.69
CA ILE A 68 10.03 0.94 5.01
C ILE A 68 11.27 1.46 4.27
N LYS A 69 11.08 1.90 3.02
CA LYS A 69 12.12 2.54 2.21
C LYS A 69 11.52 3.76 1.53
N ALA A 70 12.08 4.92 1.83
CA ALA A 70 11.76 6.17 1.17
C ALA A 70 12.54 6.32 -0.15
N LEU A 71 11.93 6.98 -1.12
CA LEU A 71 12.57 7.48 -2.34
C LEU A 71 13.13 8.90 -2.12
N GLY A 72 12.48 9.66 -1.24
CA GLY A 72 12.74 11.08 -1.03
C GLY A 72 11.96 11.97 -2.00
N TYR A 73 12.38 13.24 -2.08
CA TYR A 73 11.78 14.24 -2.97
C TYR A 73 10.27 14.50 -2.74
N GLY A 74 9.77 14.14 -1.55
CA GLY A 74 8.37 14.32 -1.15
C GLY A 74 7.41 13.31 -1.79
N SER A 75 7.89 12.24 -2.41
CA SER A 75 7.06 11.24 -3.09
C SER A 75 6.23 10.37 -2.14
N GLU A 76 6.60 10.29 -0.86
CA GLU A 76 5.92 9.44 0.11
C GLU A 76 4.54 9.98 0.51
N GLU A 77 4.40 11.29 0.66
CA GLU A 77 3.15 11.91 1.13
C GLU A 77 1.98 11.68 0.15
N PRO A 78 2.10 11.99 -1.16
CA PRO A 78 1.05 11.68 -2.13
C PRO A 78 0.76 10.18 -2.22
N LEU A 79 1.77 9.33 -2.02
CA LEU A 79 1.58 7.89 -2.01
C LEU A 79 0.74 7.43 -0.82
N VAL A 80 1.04 7.92 0.39
CA VAL A 80 0.24 7.61 1.59
C VAL A 80 -1.21 8.11 1.42
N GLN A 81 -1.42 9.28 0.82
CA GLN A 81 -2.76 9.78 0.50
C GLN A 81 -3.52 8.86 -0.47
N ALA A 82 -2.85 8.39 -1.53
CA ALA A 82 -3.43 7.42 -2.46
C ALA A 82 -3.79 6.09 -1.77
N LEU A 83 -2.92 5.59 -0.89
CA LEU A 83 -3.16 4.37 -0.11
C LEU A 83 -4.37 4.51 0.83
N ASN A 84 -4.52 5.65 1.49
CA ASN A 84 -5.68 5.92 2.36
C ASN A 84 -7.02 5.91 1.60
N SER A 85 -6.98 6.15 0.29
CA SER A 85 -8.16 6.14 -0.58
C SER A 85 -8.45 4.79 -1.22
N LEU A 86 -7.70 3.74 -0.87
CA LEU A 86 -7.88 2.43 -1.48
C LEU A 86 -9.27 1.85 -1.18
N PRO A 87 -9.93 1.25 -2.18
CA PRO A 87 -11.06 0.36 -1.99
C PRO A 87 -10.77 -0.76 -0.97
N ALA A 88 -11.83 -1.27 -0.36
CA ALA A 88 -11.71 -2.45 0.48
C ALA A 88 -11.25 -3.66 -0.36
N TYR A 89 -10.29 -4.39 0.18
CA TYR A 89 -9.86 -5.68 -0.31
C TYR A 89 -10.89 -6.75 0.08
N THR A 90 -10.94 -7.85 -0.66
CA THR A 90 -11.37 -9.12 -0.08
C THR A 90 -10.38 -9.46 1.05
N PRO A 91 -10.84 -9.66 2.30
CA PRO A 91 -9.95 -9.83 3.44
C PRO A 91 -9.21 -11.16 3.39
N ALA A 92 -8.11 -11.23 4.14
CA ALA A 92 -7.37 -12.46 4.35
C ALA A 92 -8.15 -13.40 5.27
N LEU A 93 -8.10 -14.72 5.01
CA LEU A 93 -8.82 -15.72 5.81
C LEU A 93 -7.90 -16.77 6.43
N ILE A 94 -8.22 -17.15 7.67
CA ILE A 94 -7.71 -18.35 8.36
C ILE A 94 -8.91 -19.10 8.92
N ASN A 95 -9.01 -20.42 8.66
CA ASN A 95 -10.16 -21.23 9.08
C ASN A 95 -11.50 -20.58 8.70
N ASN A 96 -11.56 -20.02 7.48
CA ASN A 96 -12.72 -19.31 6.94
C ASN A 96 -13.17 -18.07 7.76
N ARG A 97 -12.29 -17.50 8.59
CA ARG A 97 -12.53 -16.25 9.34
C ARG A 97 -11.62 -15.15 8.84
N ALA A 98 -12.19 -13.96 8.65
CA ALA A 98 -11.42 -12.78 8.28
C ALA A 98 -10.49 -12.34 9.41
N VAL A 99 -9.25 -12.04 9.06
CA VAL A 99 -8.20 -11.67 10.01
C VAL A 99 -7.44 -10.43 9.54
N PRO A 100 -6.90 -9.60 10.46
CA PRO A 100 -6.02 -8.51 10.08
C PRO A 100 -4.73 -9.02 9.43
N TYR A 101 -4.34 -8.47 8.28
CA TYR A 101 -3.21 -8.97 7.51
C TYR A 101 -2.24 -7.87 7.12
N ARG A 102 -0.95 -8.13 7.26
CA ARG A 102 0.11 -7.20 6.87
C ARG A 102 0.47 -7.38 5.40
N ILE A 103 0.41 -6.28 4.65
CA ILE A 103 0.86 -6.23 3.26
C ILE A 103 2.10 -5.37 3.16
N THR A 104 3.04 -5.78 2.31
CA THR A 104 4.19 -4.96 1.91
C THR A 104 4.21 -4.88 0.39
N TYR A 105 4.26 -3.68 -0.16
CA TYR A 105 4.41 -3.44 -1.60
C TYR A 105 5.68 -2.64 -1.88
N THR A 106 6.32 -3.00 -2.99
CA THR A 106 7.38 -2.25 -3.63
C THR A 106 6.82 -1.51 -4.83
N ILE A 107 6.89 -0.18 -4.78
CA ILE A 107 6.34 0.72 -5.79
C ILE A 107 7.50 1.39 -6.50
N ALA A 108 7.65 1.13 -7.79
CA ALA A 108 8.67 1.76 -8.61
C ALA A 108 8.14 3.06 -9.24
N ILE A 109 8.94 4.11 -9.16
CA ILE A 109 8.66 5.43 -9.73
C ILE A 109 9.74 5.74 -10.77
N ASP A 110 9.33 6.10 -11.98
CA ASP A 110 10.27 6.48 -13.04
C ASP A 110 10.81 7.91 -12.85
N SER A 111 11.77 8.33 -13.69
CA SER A 111 12.35 9.67 -13.63
C SER A 111 11.36 10.79 -13.93
N SER A 112 10.20 10.48 -14.54
CA SER A 112 9.11 11.44 -14.76
C SER A 112 8.19 11.59 -13.54
N GLY A 113 8.39 10.79 -12.49
CA GLY A 113 7.57 10.81 -11.28
C GLY A 113 6.30 9.97 -11.39
N ARG A 114 6.20 9.07 -12.38
CA ARG A 114 5.04 8.17 -12.54
C ARG A 114 5.34 6.79 -11.97
N ILE A 115 4.31 6.12 -11.45
CA ILE A 115 4.43 4.72 -11.04
C ILE A 115 4.64 3.86 -12.29
N SER A 116 5.77 3.14 -12.34
CA SER A 116 6.10 2.21 -13.41
C SER A 116 5.61 0.80 -13.07
N SER A 117 5.82 0.32 -11.84
CA SER A 117 5.36 -0.99 -11.35
C SER A 117 4.98 -0.99 -9.87
N VAL A 118 4.17 -1.99 -9.48
CA VAL A 118 3.73 -2.28 -8.12
C VAL A 118 3.88 -3.79 -7.93
N ASN A 119 4.66 -4.23 -6.95
CA ASN A 119 4.96 -5.65 -6.68
C ASN A 119 4.90 -5.96 -5.19
#